data_AF-A0A1F3PKG4-F1
#
_entry.id   AF-A0A1F3PKG4-F1
#
_cell.length_a   1.000
_cell.length_b   1.000
_cell.length_c   1.000
_cell.angle_alpha   90.00
_cell.angle_beta   90.00
_cell.angle_gamma   90.00
#
_symmetry.space_group_name_H-M   'P 1'
#
loop_
_entity.id
_entity.type
_entity.pdbx_description
1 polymer ?
#
loop_
_entity_poly.entity_id
_entity_poly.type
_entity_poly.pdbx_seq_one_letter_code
_entity_poly.pdbx_strand_id
1 'polypeptide(L)'
;MAVFTRTTKNLILKIEEFFDNIDLGLLVFREGVKAYLEKDMEAFNRHIEKAELLESNADKLQRSIENEMITHSILPQHRGEVSSLIDVLDEIIDTVKSTLNEFSIEMPDIPASLNHNFISIMEASVSA
;
A
#
# COMPACT_ATOMS: atom_id res chain seq x y z
N MET A 1 -30.89 13.79 -11.52
CA MET A 1 -30.53 12.37 -11.32
C MET A 1 -29.17 12.00 -11.90
N ALA A 2 -28.79 12.43 -13.11
CA ALA A 2 -27.49 12.09 -13.72
C ALA A 2 -26.23 12.67 -13.02
N VAL A 3 -26.36 13.78 -12.29
CA VAL A 3 -25.24 14.42 -11.58
C VAL A 3 -24.78 13.60 -10.38
N PHE A 4 -25.73 13.07 -9.59
CA PHE A 4 -25.43 12.21 -8.44
C PHE A 4 -24.79 10.88 -8.83
N THR A 5 -25.20 10.29 -9.96
CA THR A 5 -24.60 9.03 -10.44
C THR A 5 -23.16 9.20 -10.93
N ARG A 6 -22.78 10.39 -11.41
CA ARG A 6 -21.44 10.66 -11.92
C ARG A 6 -20.43 10.90 -10.81
N THR A 7 -20.81 11.63 -9.76
CA THR A 7 -19.92 11.89 -8.61
C THR A 7 -19.66 10.60 -7.81
N THR A 8 -20.69 9.78 -7.59
CA THR A 8 -20.50 8.46 -6.95
C THR A 8 -19.61 7.54 -7.78
N LYS A 9 -19.72 7.56 -9.11
CA LYS A 9 -18.83 6.77 -9.98
C LYS A 9 -17.36 7.19 -9.87
N ASN A 10 -17.09 8.49 -9.82
CA ASN A 10 -15.73 9.00 -9.64
C ASN A 10 -15.13 8.57 -8.30
N LEU A 11 -15.92 8.60 -7.22
CA LEU A 11 -15.49 8.13 -5.91
C LEU A 11 -15.09 6.65 -5.95
N ILE A 12 -15.90 5.80 -6.58
CA ILE A 12 -15.60 4.36 -6.72
C ILE A 12 -14.29 4.16 -7.48
N LEU A 13 -14.06 4.88 -8.58
CA LEU A 13 -12.81 4.78 -9.34
C LEU A 13 -11.58 5.14 -8.50
N LYS A 14 -11.69 6.16 -7.62
CA LYS A 14 -10.60 6.53 -6.71
C LYS A 14 -10.34 5.47 -5.65
N ILE A 15 -11.40 4.84 -5.14
CA ILE A 15 -11.29 3.73 -4.19
C ILE A 15 -10.64 2.52 -4.87
N GLU A 16 -11.02 2.20 -6.11
CA GLU A 16 -10.36 1.15 -6.90
C GLU A 16 -8.86 1.46 -7.11
N GLU A 17 -8.52 2.68 -7.51
CA GLU A 17 -7.13 3.11 -7.66
C GLU A 17 -6.35 3.05 -6.34
N PHE A 18 -6.99 3.35 -5.21
CA PHE A 18 -6.39 3.21 -3.89
C PHE A 18 -6.07 1.74 -3.57
N PHE A 19 -7.01 0.83 -3.81
CA PHE A 19 -6.77 -0.62 -3.66
C PHE A 19 -5.66 -1.12 -4.58
N ASP A 20 -5.64 -0.68 -5.84
CA ASP A 20 -4.59 -1.05 -6.79
C ASP A 20 -3.19 -0.63 -6.29
N ASN A 21 -3.07 0.53 -5.65
CA ASN A 21 -1.80 0.98 -5.06
C ASN A 21 -1.35 0.06 -3.91
N ILE A 22 -2.27 -0.40 -3.07
CA ILE A 22 -1.98 -1.33 -1.97
C ILE A 22 -1.53 -2.68 -2.55
N ASP A 23 -2.27 -3.24 -3.50
CA ASP A 23 -1.94 -4.52 -4.14
C ASP A 23 -0.57 -4.47 -4.83
N LEU A 24 -0.28 -3.38 -5.54
CA LEU A 24 1.04 -3.15 -6.12
C LEU A 24 2.11 -2.97 -5.05
N GLY A 25 1.80 -2.31 -3.93
CA GLY A 25 2.68 -2.15 -2.79
C GLY A 25 3.10 -3.50 -2.20
N LEU A 26 2.15 -4.41 -2.02
CA LEU A 26 2.40 -5.77 -1.55
C LEU A 26 3.29 -6.58 -2.51
N LEU A 27 3.10 -6.42 -3.83
CA LEU A 27 3.98 -7.03 -4.82
C LEU A 27 5.39 -6.45 -4.77
N VAL A 28 5.51 -5.13 -4.63
CA VAL A 28 6.80 -4.45 -4.48
C VAL A 28 7.51 -4.89 -3.20
N PHE A 29 6.78 -5.07 -2.09
CA PHE A 29 7.31 -5.59 -0.84
C PHE A 29 7.94 -6.97 -1.04
N ARG A 30 7.20 -7.89 -1.67
CA ARG A 30 7.65 -9.25 -1.96
C ARG A 30 8.95 -9.26 -2.75
N GLU A 31 9.01 -8.50 -3.83
CA GLU A 31 10.19 -8.45 -4.70
C GLU A 31 11.35 -7.69 -4.04
N GLY A 32 11.07 -6.66 -3.24
CA GLY A 32 12.05 -5.95 -2.43
C GLY A 32 12.75 -6.87 -1.43
N VAL A 33 11.99 -7.64 -0.65
CA VAL A 33 12.57 -8.59 0.32
C VAL A 33 13.42 -9.64 -0.38
N LYS A 34 12.98 -10.17 -1.53
CA LYS A 34 13.77 -11.13 -2.32
C LYS A 34 15.08 -10.51 -2.81
N ALA A 35 15.02 -9.32 -3.41
CA ALA A 35 16.20 -8.60 -3.89
C ALA A 35 17.22 -8.37 -2.77
N TYR A 36 16.76 -8.02 -1.57
CA TYR A 36 17.61 -7.87 -0.40
C TYR A 36 18.33 -9.17 -0.02
N LEU A 37 17.59 -10.30 0.05
CA LEU A 37 18.15 -11.61 0.40
C LEU A 37 19.13 -12.14 -0.67
N GLU A 38 18.93 -11.78 -1.93
CA GLU A 38 19.81 -12.09 -3.07
C GLU A 38 21.01 -11.14 -3.17
N LYS A 39 21.08 -10.12 -2.30
CA LYS A 39 22.10 -9.06 -2.29
C LYS A 39 22.10 -8.18 -3.54
N ASP A 40 20.99 -8.12 -4.28
CA ASP A 40 20.78 -7.18 -5.37
C ASP A 40 20.28 -5.84 -4.81
N MET A 41 21.22 -5.04 -4.30
CA MET A 41 20.91 -3.75 -3.67
C MET A 41 20.40 -2.70 -4.67
N GLU A 42 20.74 -2.83 -5.96
CA GLU A 42 20.19 -1.93 -6.97
C GLU A 42 18.70 -2.20 -7.19
N ALA A 43 18.31 -3.47 -7.32
CA ALA A 43 16.89 -3.83 -7.39
C ALA A 43 16.14 -3.45 -6.12
N PHE A 44 16.74 -3.72 -4.96
CA PHE A 44 16.15 -3.37 -3.67
C PHE A 44 15.85 -1.87 -3.54
N ASN A 45 16.82 -1.00 -3.88
CA ASN A 45 16.62 0.45 -3.82
C ASN A 45 15.52 0.93 -4.78
N ARG A 46 15.43 0.36 -5.99
CA ARG A 46 14.32 0.65 -6.92
C ARG A 46 12.96 0.25 -6.34
N HIS A 47 12.91 -0.85 -5.59
CA HIS A 47 11.68 -1.28 -4.92
C HIS A 47 11.29 -0.33 -3.78
N ILE A 48 12.25 0.19 -3.02
CA ILE A 48 11.99 1.22 -1.99
C ILE A 48 11.39 2.48 -2.62
N GLU A 49 12.05 3.05 -3.64
CA GLU A 49 11.56 4.26 -4.32
C GLU A 49 10.13 4.06 -4.87
N LYS A 50 9.85 2.87 -5.38
CA LYS A 50 8.52 2.53 -5.87
C LYS A 50 7.50 2.40 -4.73
N ALA A 51 7.87 1.82 -3.59
CA ALA A 51 7.00 1.74 -2.41
C ALA A 51 6.66 3.14 -1.86
N GLU A 52 7.64 4.04 -1.79
CA GLU A 52 7.42 5.44 -1.40
C GLU A 52 6.48 6.18 -2.36
N LEU A 53 6.61 5.95 -3.67
CA LEU A 53 5.70 6.54 -4.66
C LEU A 53 4.27 6.02 -4.49
N LEU A 54 4.09 4.71 -4.28
CA LEU A 54 2.77 4.09 -4.12
C LEU A 54 2.09 4.57 -2.83
N GLU A 55 2.82 4.63 -1.71
CA GLU A 55 2.31 5.19 -0.45
C GLU A 55 1.89 6.64 -0.63
N SER A 56 2.73 7.48 -1.24
CA SER A 56 2.40 8.89 -1.44
C SER A 56 1.16 9.08 -2.33
N ASN A 57 0.88 8.13 -3.22
CA ASN A 57 -0.32 8.13 -4.04
C ASN A 57 -1.55 7.64 -3.27
N ALA A 58 -1.42 6.58 -2.47
CA ALA A 58 -2.48 6.07 -1.59
C ALA A 58 -2.94 7.15 -0.60
N ASP A 59 -2.00 7.82 0.04
CA ASP A 59 -2.19 8.90 1.01
C ASP A 59 -2.92 10.12 0.38
N LYS A 60 -2.60 10.46 -0.87
CA LYS A 60 -3.35 11.47 -1.65
C LYS A 60 -4.76 11.01 -1.99
N LEU A 61 -4.94 9.74 -2.35
CA LEU A 61 -6.23 9.17 -2.71
C LEU A 61 -7.16 9.09 -1.50
N GLN A 62 -6.68 8.63 -0.34
CA GLN A 62 -7.41 8.65 0.93
C GLN A 62 -7.99 10.04 1.21
N ARG A 63 -7.12 11.07 1.24
CA ARG A 63 -7.56 12.47 1.46
C ARG A 63 -8.56 12.93 0.40
N SER A 64 -8.39 12.50 -0.86
CA SER A 64 -9.30 12.86 -1.95
C SER A 64 -10.68 12.20 -1.79
N ILE A 65 -10.71 10.92 -1.42
CA ILE A 65 -11.92 10.12 -1.18
C ILE A 65 -12.72 10.72 -0.03
N GLU A 66 -12.07 11.04 1.09
CA GLU A 66 -12.71 11.70 2.23
C GLU A 66 -13.32 13.05 1.85
N ASN A 67 -12.56 13.88 1.15
CA ASN A 67 -13.02 15.20 0.70
C ASN A 67 -14.22 15.09 -0.25
N GLU A 68 -14.23 14.12 -1.17
CA GLU A 68 -15.38 13.91 -2.07
C GLU A 68 -16.62 13.41 -1.34
N MET A 69 -16.46 12.49 -0.38
CA MET A 69 -17.56 12.02 0.47
C MET A 69 -18.21 13.17 1.23
N ILE A 70 -17.41 14.10 1.74
CA ILE A 70 -17.87 15.32 2.43
C ILE A 70 -18.56 16.27 1.45
N THR A 71 -17.86 16.68 0.40
CA THR A 71 -18.29 17.73 -0.54
C THR A 71 -19.57 17.36 -1.28
N HIS A 72 -19.71 16.10 -1.69
CA HIS A 72 -20.84 15.64 -2.48
C HIS A 72 -21.92 14.94 -1.65
N SER A 73 -21.78 14.92 -0.32
CA SER A 73 -22.71 14.22 0.60
C SER A 73 -22.96 12.76 0.17
N ILE A 74 -21.90 12.07 -0.26
CA ILE A 74 -21.95 10.66 -0.63
C ILE A 74 -21.87 9.82 0.65
N LEU A 75 -22.70 8.78 0.75
CA LEU A 75 -22.75 7.82 1.87
C LEU A 75 -22.74 8.50 3.27
N PRO A 76 -23.57 9.52 3.54
CA PRO A 76 -23.46 10.30 4.77
C PRO A 76 -23.69 9.48 6.05
N GLN A 77 -24.48 8.40 5.99
CA GLN A 77 -24.72 7.50 7.12
C GLN A 77 -23.58 6.51 7.37
N HIS A 78 -22.83 6.14 6.32
CA HIS A 78 -21.75 5.15 6.38
C HIS A 78 -20.35 5.77 6.27
N ARG A 79 -20.25 7.11 6.25
CA ARG A 79 -18.99 7.82 6.02
C ARG A 79 -17.91 7.41 7.03
N GLY A 80 -18.28 7.27 8.30
CA GLY A 80 -17.35 6.84 9.35
C GLY A 80 -16.81 5.44 9.08
N GLU A 81 -17.68 4.50 8.72
CA GLU A 81 -17.29 3.11 8.42
C GLU A 81 -16.34 3.03 7.22
N VAL A 82 -16.64 3.79 6.16
CA VAL A 82 -15.79 3.83 4.94
C VAL A 82 -14.45 4.49 5.22
N SER A 83 -14.42 5.62 5.92
CA SER A 83 -13.17 6.30 6.30
C SER A 83 -12.31 5.40 7.18
N SER A 84 -12.88 4.78 8.23
CA SER A 84 -12.13 3.82 9.07
C SER A 84 -11.61 2.61 8.29
N LEU A 85 -12.34 2.11 7.28
CA LEU A 85 -11.84 1.04 6.42
C LEU A 85 -10.63 1.51 5.60
N ILE A 86 -10.71 2.69 4.99
CA ILE A 86 -9.60 3.24 4.19
C ILE A 86 -8.39 3.49 5.08
N ASP A 87 -8.57 4.02 6.29
CA ASP A 87 -7.48 4.25 7.25
C ASP A 87 -6.75 2.93 7.58
N VAL A 88 -7.50 1.87 7.90
CA VAL A 88 -6.91 0.55 8.20
C VAL A 88 -6.17 -0.04 7.00
N LEU A 89 -6.64 0.24 5.79
CA LEU A 89 -5.99 -0.23 4.56
C LEU A 89 -4.72 0.56 4.22
N ASP A 90 -4.70 1.85 4.50
CA ASP A 90 -3.54 2.72 4.29
C ASP A 90 -2.35 2.28 5.18
N GLU A 91 -2.62 1.85 6.41
CA GLU A 91 -1.61 1.27 7.32
C GLU A 91 -0.85 0.08 6.69
N ILE A 92 -1.46 -0.65 5.75
CA ILE A 92 -0.79 -1.77 5.05
C ILE A 92 0.36 -1.24 4.19
N ILE A 93 0.10 -0.23 3.36
CA ILE A 93 1.13 0.32 2.46
C ILE A 93 2.19 1.10 3.24
N ASP A 94 1.77 1.74 4.35
CA ASP A 94 2.68 2.39 5.28
C ASP A 94 3.63 1.41 5.96
N THR A 95 3.12 0.24 6.37
CA THR A 95 3.92 -0.85 6.93
C THR A 95 4.91 -1.40 5.90
N VAL A 96 4.48 -1.58 4.64
CA VAL A 96 5.36 -2.01 3.54
C VAL A 96 6.53 -1.04 3.36
N LYS A 97 6.23 0.26 3.22
CA LYS A 97 7.23 1.32 3.05
C LYS A 97 8.21 1.33 4.22
N SER A 98 7.68 1.34 5.45
CA SER A 98 8.49 1.43 6.67
C SER A 98 9.43 0.24 6.81
N THR A 99 8.93 -0.98 6.57
CA THR A 99 9.73 -2.22 6.67
C THR A 99 10.89 -2.24 5.67
N LEU A 100 10.65 -1.85 4.41
CA LEU A 100 11.72 -1.80 3.39
C LEU A 100 12.76 -0.73 3.75
N ASN A 101 12.32 0.42 4.25
CA ASN A 101 13.21 1.47 4.70
C ASN A 101 14.06 1.04 5.90
N GLU A 102 13.49 0.34 6.88
CA GLU A 102 14.24 -0.23 8.00
C GLU A 102 15.33 -1.20 7.52
N PHE A 103 15.03 -2.06 6.54
CA PHE A 103 16.03 -2.95 5.93
C PHE A 103 17.15 -2.16 5.24
N SER A 104 16.83 -1.05 4.59
CA SER A 104 17.82 -0.18 3.96
C SER A 104 18.71 0.56 4.94
N ILE A 105 18.15 0.99 6.09
CA ILE A 105 18.86 1.76 7.10
C ILE A 105 19.74 0.85 7.95
N GLU A 106 19.17 -0.23 8.48
CA GLU A 106 19.85 -1.12 9.44
C GLU A 106 20.77 -2.13 8.73
N MET A 107 20.53 -2.40 7.45
CA MET A 107 21.30 -3.35 6.65
C MET A 107 21.59 -4.68 7.39
N PRO A 108 20.56 -5.40 7.89
CA PRO A 108 20.75 -6.63 8.65
C PRO A 108 21.49 -7.72 7.86
N ASP A 109 22.54 -8.29 8.44
CA ASP A 109 23.20 -9.47 7.87
C ASP A 109 22.36 -10.73 8.14
N ILE A 110 21.64 -11.19 7.12
CA ILE A 110 20.78 -12.38 7.21
C ILE A 110 21.56 -13.62 6.74
N PRO A 111 21.77 -14.63 7.61
CA PRO A 111 22.39 -15.88 7.21
C PRO A 111 21.63 -16.57 6.09
N ALA A 112 22.35 -17.03 5.06
CA ALA A 112 21.75 -17.66 3.88
C ALA A 112 20.87 -18.89 4.19
N SER A 113 21.12 -19.58 5.32
CA SER A 113 20.30 -20.70 5.79
C SER A 113 18.87 -20.28 6.19
N LEU A 114 18.65 -19.00 6.48
CA LEU A 114 17.35 -18.45 6.87
C LEU A 114 16.56 -17.85 5.71
N ASN A 115 17.16 -17.68 4.53
CA ASN A 115 16.52 -17.04 3.37
C ASN A 115 15.17 -17.68 3.03
N HIS A 116 15.09 -19.01 3.03
CA HIS A 116 13.84 -19.73 2.73
C HIS A 116 12.74 -19.47 3.78
N ASN A 117 13.11 -19.39 5.06
CA ASN A 117 12.17 -19.10 6.13
C ASN A 117 11.68 -17.64 6.05
N PHE A 118 12.57 -16.70 5.75
CA PHE A 118 12.21 -15.29 5.53
C PHE A 118 11.24 -15.13 4.36
N ILE A 119 11.52 -15.78 3.23
CA ILE A 119 10.62 -15.77 2.05
C ILE A 119 9.27 -16.38 2.41
N SER A 120 9.24 -17.52 3.11
CA SER A 120 7.99 -18.18 3.50
C SER A 120 7.12 -17.33 4.42
N ILE A 121 7.74 -16.67 5.42
CA ILE A 121 7.01 -15.78 6.33
C ILE A 121 6.48 -14.56 5.57
N MET A 122 7.29 -13.96 4.71
CA MET A 122 6.86 -12.83 3.88
C MET A 122 5.70 -13.23 2.95
N GLU A 123 5.79 -14.38 2.28
CA GLU A 123 4.72 -14.86 1.39
C GLU A 123 3.42 -15.13 2.16
N ALA A 124 3.52 -15.69 3.37
CA ALA A 124 2.37 -15.88 4.25
C ALA A 124 1.75 -14.55 4.68
N SER A 125 2.56 -13.54 5.01
CA SER A 125 2.07 -12.21 5.40
C SER A 125 1.38 -11.47 4.26
N VAL A 126 1.85 -11.62 3.02
CA VAL A 126 1.25 -10.96 1.84
C VAL A 126 -0.02 -11.67 1.36
N SER A 127 -0.19 -12.96 1.67
CA SER A 127 -1.32 -13.78 1.19
C SER A 127 -2.43 -13.98 2.22
N ALA A 128 -2.27 -13.43 3.43
CA ALA A 128 -3.22 -13.52 4.53
C ALA A 128 -4.38 -12.53 4.37
#